data_AF-A0A1D1W6C8-F1
#
_entry.id   AF-A0A1D1W6C8-F1
#
_cell.length_a   1.000
_cell.length_b   1.000
_cell.length_c   1.000
_cell.angle_alpha   90.00
_cell.angle_beta   90.00
_cell.angle_gamma   90.00
#
_symmetry.space_group_name_H-M   'P 1'
#
loop_
_entity.id
_entity.type
_entity.pdbx_description
1 polymer ?
#
loop_
_entity_poly.entity_id
_entity_poly.type
_entity_poly.pdbx_seq_one_letter_code
_entity_poly.pdbx_strand_id
1 'polypeptide(L)'
;MMLQAQRMGLNKGDYAFFVLDLFHGEFNLDNDVGSQRGWKQNDMFDQEAFSAYRLLSALALKTSKYSPAYQAFERRVRQKAHIPLYGRPLDVNYYSLSFYDAICMYAMALNVTAQQNVSVNHNEAYGSAGIETIIRHLSNMTFAGVAETIYMNSNTDRVDDFELYQLSSSSDGKFRAVAQMLGVEGQYRETEAISWLSADGKPPANRPFCGFDGNDPICLLQRQKILGGSLGAVFLFLLVSSLVGLGVARYLSHRKEMNNLDWLVSWNEVFVYQRARSSASRSSIRSGGSVPPEGEPVENMPQWEVGKQIPQVFIPQAA
;
A
#
# COMPACT_ATOMS: atom_id res chain seq x y z
N MET A 1 0.18 10.74 12.01
CA MET A 1 0.44 9.91 10.82
C MET A 1 1.40 8.76 11.11
N MET A 2 2.63 9.04 11.58
CA MET A 2 3.66 8.01 11.79
C MET A 2 3.23 6.86 12.71
N LEU A 3 2.56 7.14 13.84
CA LEU A 3 1.99 6.10 14.71
C LEU A 3 1.06 5.14 13.95
N GLN A 4 0.19 5.67 13.10
CA GLN A 4 -0.74 4.86 12.32
C GLN A 4 -0.01 4.02 11.26
N ALA A 5 1.01 4.58 10.60
CA ALA A 5 1.84 3.85 9.65
C ALA A 5 2.54 2.66 10.33
N GLN A 6 3.06 2.85 11.55
CA GLN A 6 3.62 1.77 12.34
C GLN A 6 2.58 0.70 12.71
N ARG A 7 1.39 1.11 13.18
CA ARG A 7 0.29 0.18 13.51
C ARG A 7 -0.19 -0.63 12.31
N MET A 8 -0.11 -0.06 11.11
CA MET A 8 -0.41 -0.75 9.85
C MET A 8 0.73 -1.63 9.34
N GLY A 9 1.87 -1.66 10.04
CA GLY A 9 3.03 -2.47 9.66
C GLY A 9 3.79 -1.93 8.46
N LEU A 10 3.68 -0.62 8.16
CA LEU A 10 4.41 0.04 7.07
C LEU A 10 5.88 0.32 7.42
N ASN A 11 6.37 -0.27 8.53
CA ASN A 11 7.71 -0.11 9.06
C ASN A 11 8.68 -1.22 8.63
N LYS A 12 8.28 -2.08 7.67
CA LYS A 12 9.00 -3.30 7.27
C LYS A 12 9.99 -3.11 6.12
N GLY A 13 10.25 -1.87 5.72
CA GLY A 13 11.19 -1.56 4.64
C GLY A 13 10.57 -1.38 3.26
N ASP A 14 9.24 -1.44 3.13
CA ASP A 14 8.54 -1.19 1.86
C ASP A 14 8.22 0.31 1.64
N TYR A 15 8.35 1.13 2.69
CA TYR A 15 7.99 2.55 2.69
C TYR A 15 9.11 3.39 3.29
N ALA A 16 9.31 4.58 2.74
CA ALA A 16 10.12 5.65 3.30
C ALA A 16 9.23 6.89 3.46
N PHE A 17 9.30 7.54 4.63
CA PHE A 17 8.51 8.72 4.92
C PHE A 17 9.41 9.95 4.90
N PHE A 18 9.00 10.95 4.14
CA PHE A 18 9.67 12.24 4.09
C PHE A 18 8.72 13.33 4.56
N VAL A 19 9.25 14.26 5.35
CA VAL A 19 8.55 15.50 5.73
C VAL A 19 9.40 16.69 5.36
N LEU A 20 8.76 17.78 4.97
CA LEU A 20 9.42 19.06 4.72
C LEU A 20 9.32 19.90 6.00
N ASP A 21 10.43 20.07 6.71
CA ASP A 21 10.56 20.97 7.86
C ASP A 21 11.61 22.04 7.55
N LEU A 22 11.33 22.84 6.52
CA LEU A 22 12.29 23.74 5.89
C LEU A 22 12.99 24.68 6.89
N PHE A 23 12.28 25.11 7.94
CA PHE A 23 12.74 26.13 8.88
C PHE A 23 12.93 25.59 10.30
N HIS A 24 13.08 24.27 10.47
CA HIS A 24 13.36 23.65 11.79
C HIS A 24 12.26 23.93 12.82
N GLY A 25 11.03 24.08 12.35
CA GLY A 25 9.89 24.53 13.12
C GLY A 25 9.18 23.39 13.86
N GLU A 26 9.18 22.18 13.30
CA GLU A 26 8.26 21.11 13.72
C GLU A 26 8.95 19.93 14.44
N PHE A 27 10.16 19.54 14.03
CA PHE A 27 10.79 18.30 14.50
C PHE A 27 11.97 18.50 15.47
N ASN A 28 12.14 19.73 15.98
CA ASN A 28 13.26 20.09 16.85
C ASN A 28 14.63 19.70 16.27
N LEU A 29 14.81 19.93 14.97
CA LEU A 29 16.04 19.57 14.24
C LEU A 29 17.27 20.32 14.81
N ASP A 30 17.05 21.52 15.36
CA ASP A 30 18.05 22.30 16.09
C ASP A 30 18.37 21.76 17.50
N ASN A 31 17.72 20.68 17.95
CA ASN A 31 17.92 20.08 19.28
C ASN A 31 17.77 21.09 20.43
N ASP A 32 16.84 22.05 20.29
CA ASP A 32 16.59 23.09 21.28
C ASP A 32 16.18 22.44 22.63
N VAL A 33 16.89 22.82 23.70
CA VAL A 33 16.70 22.25 25.03
C VAL A 33 15.33 22.66 25.58
N GLY A 34 14.54 21.68 26.01
CA GLY A 34 13.19 21.91 26.56
C GLY A 34 12.09 22.07 25.50
N SER A 35 12.41 21.95 24.22
CA SER A 35 11.43 21.92 23.14
C SER A 35 10.56 20.66 23.24
N GLN A 36 9.23 20.83 23.15
CA GLN A 36 8.24 19.74 23.07
C GLN A 36 7.90 19.38 21.60
N ARG A 37 8.73 19.83 20.65
CA ARG A 37 8.54 19.60 19.22
C ARG A 37 9.14 18.25 18.81
N GLY A 38 8.54 17.60 17.82
CA GLY A 38 8.95 16.27 17.34
C GLY A 38 8.20 15.10 18.00
N TRP A 39 8.88 13.96 18.14
CA TRP A 39 8.25 12.68 18.54
C TRP A 39 7.84 12.61 20.02
N LYS A 40 8.52 13.38 20.89
CA LYS A 40 8.30 13.33 22.33
C LYS A 40 7.30 14.39 22.77
N GLN A 41 6.10 13.96 23.13
CA GLN A 41 4.99 14.81 23.58
C GLN A 41 4.73 14.68 25.09
N ASN A 42 5.48 13.83 25.80
CA ASN A 42 5.28 13.49 27.22
C ASN A 42 3.90 12.86 27.47
N ASP A 43 3.45 12.04 26.53
CA ASP A 43 2.22 11.25 26.64
C ASP A 43 2.51 9.74 26.67
N MET A 44 1.45 8.93 26.73
CA MET A 44 1.59 7.46 26.78
C MET A 44 2.07 6.84 25.46
N PHE A 45 2.14 7.60 24.37
CA PHE A 45 2.53 7.14 23.04
C PHE A 45 3.98 7.46 22.71
N ASP A 46 4.73 8.17 23.56
CA ASP A 46 6.12 8.57 23.31
C ASP A 46 7.04 7.41 22.87
N GLN A 47 6.91 6.22 23.48
CA GLN A 47 7.71 5.05 23.07
C GLN A 47 7.33 4.54 21.68
N GLU A 48 6.03 4.52 21.37
CA GLU A 48 5.53 4.13 20.06
C GLU A 48 5.94 5.18 19.00
N ALA A 49 5.86 6.47 19.35
CA ALA A 49 6.26 7.58 18.50
C ALA A 49 7.75 7.54 18.21
N PHE A 50 8.59 7.27 19.22
CA PHE A 50 10.03 7.10 19.04
C PHE A 50 10.34 6.04 17.98
N SER A 51 9.71 4.86 18.08
CA SER A 51 9.88 3.81 17.07
C SER A 51 9.37 4.21 15.69
N ALA A 52 8.25 4.93 15.61
CA ALA A 52 7.62 5.32 14.35
C ALA A 52 8.45 6.37 13.61
N TYR A 53 9.04 7.31 14.35
CA TYR A 53 9.83 8.40 13.79
C TYR A 53 11.20 7.93 13.28
N ARG A 54 11.65 6.71 13.59
CA ARG A 54 12.83 6.11 12.95
C ARG A 54 12.64 5.87 11.44
N LEU A 55 11.41 5.81 10.95
CA LEU A 55 11.09 5.74 9.52
C LEU A 55 11.07 7.10 8.84
N LEU A 56 11.03 8.18 9.62
CA LEU A 56 10.81 9.53 9.13
C LEU A 56 12.16 10.18 8.82
N SER A 57 12.27 10.72 7.61
CA SER A 57 13.37 11.59 7.22
C SER A 57 12.82 13.00 7.03
N ALA A 58 13.41 13.99 7.68
CA ALA A 58 13.00 15.38 7.58
C ALA A 58 13.95 16.15 6.66
N LEU A 59 13.43 16.77 5.61
CA LEU A 59 14.19 17.64 4.73
C LEU A 59 14.06 19.08 5.22
N ALA A 60 15.20 19.73 5.46
CA ALA A 60 15.26 21.10 5.97
C ALA A 60 16.33 21.92 5.24
N LEU A 61 16.26 23.25 5.37
CA LEU A 61 17.38 24.11 4.95
C LEU A 61 18.57 23.88 5.88
N LYS A 62 19.78 23.91 5.31
CA LYS A 62 21.00 23.89 6.11
C LYS A 62 21.04 25.11 7.02
N THR A 63 21.30 24.89 8.30
CA THR A 63 21.24 25.95 9.31
C THR A 63 22.64 26.50 9.65
N SER A 64 22.77 27.82 9.65
CA SER A 64 23.97 28.53 10.12
C SER A 64 23.84 29.01 11.58
N LYS A 65 22.78 28.58 12.29
CA LYS A 65 22.43 28.98 13.68
C LYS A 65 23.58 28.77 14.68
N TYR A 66 24.39 27.74 14.48
CA TYR A 66 25.53 27.41 15.36
C TYR A 66 26.79 28.22 15.09
N SER A 67 26.84 28.99 14.00
CA SER A 67 27.99 29.83 13.70
C SER A 67 28.12 30.97 14.72
N PRO A 68 29.34 31.33 15.16
CA PRO A 68 29.53 32.47 16.05
C PRO A 68 29.00 33.79 15.48
N ALA A 69 29.04 33.93 14.14
CA ALA A 69 28.55 35.10 13.43
C ALA A 69 27.02 35.23 13.52
N TYR A 70 26.29 34.13 13.32
CA TYR A 70 24.84 34.08 13.53
C TYR A 70 24.47 34.41 14.98
N GLN A 71 25.12 33.77 15.96
CA GLN A 71 24.83 34.02 17.38
C GLN A 71 25.10 35.48 17.79
N ALA A 72 26.14 36.11 17.21
CA ALA A 72 26.39 37.53 17.41
C ALA A 72 25.29 38.40 16.78
N PHE A 73 24.82 38.04 15.58
CA PHE A 73 23.69 38.70 14.93
C PHE A 73 22.41 38.59 15.74
N GLU A 74 22.04 37.38 16.15
CA GLU A 74 20.87 37.12 16.97
C GLU A 74 20.89 37.96 18.25
N ARG A 75 22.02 38.01 18.97
CA ARG A 75 22.16 38.86 20.17
C ARG A 75 21.92 40.33 19.85
N ARG A 76 22.44 40.87 18.74
CA ARG A 76 22.21 42.27 18.34
C ARG A 76 20.75 42.53 17.99
N VAL A 77 20.09 41.59 17.31
CA VAL A 77 18.66 41.70 16.97
C VAL A 77 17.82 41.70 18.24
N ARG A 78 18.06 40.77 19.16
CA ARG A 78 17.37 40.70 20.46
C ARG A 78 17.58 41.96 21.29
N GLN A 79 18.81 42.48 21.33
CA GLN A 79 19.12 43.75 22.00
C GLN A 79 18.38 44.92 21.38
N LYS A 80 18.32 45.04 20.05
CA LYS A 80 17.68 46.18 19.38
C LYS A 80 16.16 46.13 19.42
N ALA A 81 15.58 44.94 19.33
CA ALA A 81 14.14 44.77 19.21
C ALA A 81 13.36 45.41 20.37
N HIS A 82 13.94 45.53 21.58
CA HIS A 82 13.40 46.19 22.81
C HIS A 82 11.93 45.88 23.17
N ILE A 83 11.26 44.99 22.45
CA ILE A 83 9.83 44.75 22.50
C ILE A 83 9.66 43.23 22.41
N PRO A 84 9.03 42.58 23.41
CA PRO A 84 8.39 41.31 23.15
C PRO A 84 7.26 41.61 22.15
N LEU A 85 7.49 41.34 20.87
CA LEU A 85 6.47 41.44 19.82
C LEU A 85 5.25 40.65 20.31
N TYR A 86 4.20 41.36 20.71
CA TYR A 86 2.93 40.78 21.15
C TYR A 86 3.06 39.74 22.28
N GLY A 87 3.98 39.95 23.24
CA GLY A 87 4.14 39.05 24.39
C GLY A 87 4.73 37.68 24.06
N ARG A 88 5.21 37.46 22.84
CA ARG A 88 5.94 36.25 22.45
C ARG A 88 7.46 36.49 22.54
N PRO A 89 8.25 35.48 22.92
CA PRO A 89 9.69 35.55 22.80
C PRO A 89 10.04 35.80 21.32
N LEU A 90 10.94 36.75 21.08
CA LEU A 90 11.44 37.04 19.74
C LEU A 90 12.10 35.78 19.17
N ASP A 91 11.64 35.32 18.03
CA ASP A 91 12.24 34.22 17.29
C ASP A 91 13.06 34.79 16.14
N VAL A 92 14.39 34.73 16.26
CA VAL A 92 15.29 35.11 15.17
C VAL A 92 15.46 33.86 14.32
N ASN A 93 14.86 33.89 13.13
CA ASN A 93 14.78 32.75 12.24
C ASN A 93 15.44 33.05 10.89
N TYR A 94 15.36 32.09 9.96
CA TYR A 94 15.87 32.23 8.60
C TYR A 94 15.41 33.53 7.93
N TYR A 95 14.14 33.92 8.07
CA TYR A 95 13.62 35.15 7.46
C TYR A 95 14.30 36.41 8.01
N SER A 96 14.52 36.47 9.33
CA SER A 96 15.14 37.63 9.97
C SER A 96 16.56 37.86 9.46
N LEU A 97 17.33 36.78 9.28
CA LEU A 97 18.66 36.83 8.69
C LEU A 97 18.60 37.22 7.21
N SER A 98 17.76 36.53 6.42
CA SER A 98 17.63 36.75 4.98
C SER A 98 17.18 38.17 4.63
N PHE A 99 16.28 38.77 5.42
CA PHE A 99 15.89 40.18 5.23
C PHE A 99 17.03 41.15 5.51
N TYR A 100 17.84 40.89 6.55
CA TYR A 100 19.00 41.72 6.84
C TYR A 100 20.00 41.66 5.68
N ASP A 101 20.33 40.46 5.22
CA ASP A 101 21.28 40.27 4.11
C ASP A 101 20.74 40.85 2.79
N ALA A 102 19.45 40.72 2.52
CA ALA A 102 18.81 41.31 1.34
C ALA A 102 18.94 42.85 1.32
N ILE A 103 18.81 43.53 2.46
CA ILE A 103 19.01 44.98 2.55
C ILE A 103 20.48 45.33 2.30
N CYS A 104 21.42 44.57 2.85
CA CYS A 104 22.85 44.78 2.61
C CYS A 104 23.23 44.57 1.13
N MET A 105 22.71 43.51 0.50
CA MET A 105 22.88 43.25 -0.93
C MET A 105 22.31 44.38 -1.78
N TYR A 106 21.09 44.84 -1.47
CA TYR A 106 20.47 45.96 -2.17
C TYR A 106 21.30 47.23 -2.05
N ALA A 107 21.78 47.57 -0.85
CA ALA A 107 22.62 48.75 -0.63
C ALA A 107 23.94 48.67 -1.42
N MET A 108 24.55 47.48 -1.50
CA MET A 108 25.73 47.23 -2.32
C MET A 108 25.43 47.46 -3.82
N ALA A 109 24.38 46.84 -4.35
CA ALA A 109 23.98 46.97 -5.75
C ALA A 109 23.61 48.43 -6.11
N LEU A 110 22.93 49.12 -5.20
CA LEU A 110 22.62 50.54 -5.34
C LEU A 110 23.88 51.41 -5.40
N ASN A 111 24.87 51.16 -4.54
CA ASN A 111 26.14 51.89 -4.54
C ASN A 111 26.90 51.70 -5.86
N VAL A 112 26.98 50.47 -6.37
CA VAL A 112 27.61 50.19 -7.68
C VAL A 112 26.84 50.89 -8.81
N THR A 113 25.52 50.88 -8.77
CA THR A 113 24.67 51.56 -9.76
C THR A 113 24.88 53.08 -9.74
N ALA A 114 24.98 53.68 -8.54
CA ALA A 114 25.25 55.11 -8.37
C ALA A 114 26.64 55.51 -8.90
N GLN A 115 27.66 54.67 -8.70
CA GLN A 115 29.00 54.89 -9.26
C GLN A 115 29.03 54.86 -10.80
N GLN A 116 28.05 54.20 -11.43
CA GLN A 116 27.87 54.19 -12.87
C GLN A 116 27.10 55.43 -13.39
N ASN A 117 26.81 56.40 -12.52
CA ASN A 117 26.00 57.60 -12.81
C ASN A 117 24.60 57.27 -13.38
N VAL A 118 24.06 56.10 -13.05
CA VAL A 118 22.70 55.71 -13.45
C VAL A 118 21.71 56.20 -12.38
N SER A 119 20.76 57.04 -12.79
CA SER A 119 19.71 57.52 -11.91
C SER A 119 18.74 56.39 -11.57
N VAL A 120 18.44 56.25 -10.28
CA VAL A 120 17.42 55.30 -9.76
C VAL A 120 16.10 56.05 -9.48
N ASN A 121 16.04 57.35 -9.79
CA ASN A 121 14.89 58.16 -9.49
C ASN A 121 13.75 57.86 -10.48
N HIS A 122 12.62 57.37 -9.98
CA HIS A 122 11.48 56.94 -10.80
C HIS A 122 10.86 58.09 -11.63
N ASN A 123 11.12 59.33 -11.22
CA ASN A 123 10.55 60.53 -11.83
C ASN A 123 11.28 60.96 -13.12
N GLU A 124 12.40 60.32 -13.45
CA GLU A 124 13.14 60.53 -14.69
C GLU A 124 12.82 59.39 -15.68
N ALA A 125 12.87 59.68 -16.99
CA ALA A 125 12.68 58.69 -18.06
C ALA A 125 13.63 57.48 -17.98
N TYR A 126 14.64 57.54 -17.12
CA TYR A 126 15.67 56.54 -16.85
C TYR A 126 15.42 55.68 -15.59
N GLY A 127 14.34 55.92 -14.83
CA GLY A 127 14.08 55.20 -13.57
C GLY A 127 13.94 53.68 -13.71
N SER A 128 13.51 53.18 -14.87
CA SER A 128 13.50 51.74 -15.17
C SER A 128 14.90 51.17 -15.41
N ALA A 129 15.80 51.94 -16.03
CA ALA A 129 17.17 51.51 -16.32
C ALA A 129 18.02 51.39 -15.04
N GLY A 130 17.80 52.26 -14.06
CA GLY A 130 18.42 52.16 -12.73
C GLY A 130 18.00 50.89 -11.99
N ILE A 131 16.69 50.59 -11.96
CA ILE A 131 16.16 49.37 -11.32
C ILE A 131 16.67 48.12 -12.02
N GLU A 132 16.63 48.09 -13.36
CA GLU A 132 17.16 46.96 -14.15
C GLU A 132 18.65 46.74 -13.86
N THR A 133 19.41 47.83 -13.69
CA THR A 133 20.83 47.76 -13.37
C THR A 133 21.09 47.22 -11.97
N ILE A 134 20.28 47.61 -10.99
CA ILE A 134 20.35 47.02 -9.65
C ILE A 134 20.07 45.52 -9.70
N ILE A 135 19.00 45.09 -10.37
CA ILE A 135 18.65 43.66 -10.51
C ILE A 135 19.78 42.90 -11.21
N ARG A 136 20.39 43.48 -12.25
CA ARG A 136 21.53 42.86 -12.95
C ARG A 136 22.73 42.65 -12.06
N HIS A 137 23.01 43.59 -11.15
CA HIS A 137 24.09 43.44 -10.15
C HIS A 137 23.76 42.44 -9.05
N LEU A 138 22.47 42.15 -8.82
CA LEU A 138 22.00 41.13 -7.88
C LEU A 138 21.91 39.73 -8.51
N SER A 139 21.82 39.63 -9.83
CA SER A 139 21.77 38.36 -10.55
C SER A 139 23.16 37.73 -10.65
N ASN A 140 23.21 36.39 -10.52
CA ASN A 140 24.44 35.60 -10.64
C ASN A 140 25.61 36.10 -9.78
N MET A 141 25.31 36.58 -8.56
CA MET A 141 26.31 37.15 -7.65
C MET A 141 26.58 36.23 -6.45
N THR A 142 27.76 36.40 -5.85
CA THR A 142 28.08 35.82 -4.53
C THR A 142 28.25 36.96 -3.52
N PHE A 143 27.60 36.83 -2.38
CA PHE A 143 27.60 37.84 -1.32
C PHE A 143 28.04 37.23 0.00
N ALA A 144 28.94 37.90 0.72
CA ALA A 144 29.30 37.50 2.07
C ALA A 144 28.22 37.98 3.05
N GLY A 145 27.23 37.14 3.31
CA GLY A 145 26.17 37.39 4.28
C GLY A 145 26.69 37.36 5.72
N VAL A 146 25.83 37.73 6.66
CA VAL A 146 26.22 37.85 8.08
C VAL A 146 26.65 36.53 8.70
N ALA A 147 25.92 35.45 8.41
CA ALA A 147 26.17 34.12 8.98
C ALA A 147 26.81 33.16 7.97
N GLU A 148 26.58 33.37 6.68
CA GLU A 148 26.98 32.46 5.61
C GLU A 148 27.16 33.20 4.28
N THR A 149 27.85 32.56 3.35
CA THR A 149 27.97 33.04 1.97
C THR A 149 26.67 32.76 1.22
N ILE A 150 26.11 33.79 0.60
CA ILE A 150 24.89 33.74 -0.20
C ILE A 150 25.26 33.67 -1.67
N TYR A 151 24.62 32.77 -2.40
CA TYR A 151 24.78 32.61 -3.83
C TYR A 151 23.45 32.90 -4.51
N MET A 152 23.47 33.81 -5.48
CA MET A 152 22.31 34.13 -6.31
C MET A 152 22.51 33.51 -7.69
N ASN A 153 21.51 32.84 -8.24
CA ASN A 153 21.58 32.29 -9.59
C ASN A 153 21.28 33.36 -10.66
N SER A 154 21.30 32.95 -11.93
CA SER A 154 20.98 33.83 -13.07
C SER A 154 19.55 34.38 -13.06
N ASN A 155 18.62 33.71 -12.38
CA ASN A 155 17.24 34.15 -12.24
C ASN A 155 17.06 35.11 -11.06
N THR A 156 18.14 35.45 -10.34
CA THR A 156 18.10 36.27 -9.12
C THR A 156 17.38 35.55 -7.96
N ASP A 157 17.40 34.22 -7.97
CA ASP A 157 16.95 33.42 -6.82
C ASP A 157 18.15 32.99 -6.00
N ARG A 158 17.96 32.93 -4.68
CA ARG A 158 18.96 32.40 -3.76
C ARG A 158 19.11 30.89 -3.97
N VAL A 159 20.35 30.43 -4.05
CA VAL A 159 20.70 29.01 -4.12
C VAL A 159 21.00 28.54 -2.70
N ASP A 160 20.12 27.72 -2.15
CA ASP A 160 20.22 27.22 -0.78
C ASP A 160 20.71 25.77 -0.72
N ASP A 161 21.43 25.46 0.35
CA ASP A 161 21.79 24.10 0.73
C ASP A 161 20.66 23.47 1.55
N PHE A 162 20.40 22.18 1.31
CA PHE A 162 19.43 21.40 2.07
C PHE A 162 20.11 20.26 2.81
N GLU A 163 19.51 19.84 3.92
CA GLU A 163 19.97 18.71 4.71
C GLU A 163 18.82 17.75 4.99
N LEU A 164 19.14 16.47 4.94
CA LEU A 164 18.24 15.40 5.33
C LEU A 164 18.57 15.00 6.76
N TYR A 165 17.57 15.05 7.63
CA TYR A 165 17.67 14.69 9.03
C TYR A 165 16.96 13.36 9.31
N GLN A 166 17.58 12.51 10.13
CA GLN A 166 16.95 11.31 10.66
C GLN A 166 17.10 11.25 12.18
N LEU A 167 16.15 10.58 12.83
CA LEU A 167 16.23 10.28 14.25
C LEU A 167 17.42 9.35 14.48
N SER A 168 18.37 9.79 15.31
CA SER A 168 19.58 9.01 15.52
C SER A 168 19.29 7.71 16.27
N SER A 169 20.16 6.71 16.05
CA SER A 169 20.08 5.40 16.70
C SER A 169 20.43 5.45 18.19
N SER A 170 20.98 6.56 18.68
CA SER A 170 21.22 6.81 20.09
C SER A 170 19.92 7.01 20.87
N SER A 171 19.92 6.62 22.14
CA SER A 171 18.78 6.77 23.05
C SER A 171 18.45 8.22 23.43
N ASP A 172 19.18 9.20 22.89
CA ASP A 172 18.93 10.63 23.12
C ASP A 172 17.73 11.17 22.33
N GLY A 173 17.28 10.42 21.31
CA GLY A 173 16.15 10.75 20.45
C GLY A 173 16.25 12.10 19.77
N LYS A 174 17.45 12.41 19.30
CA LYS A 174 17.76 13.62 18.56
C LYS A 174 17.79 13.36 17.07
N PHE A 175 17.28 14.31 16.29
CA PHE A 175 17.48 14.30 14.84
C PHE A 175 18.91 14.79 14.52
N ARG A 176 19.55 14.13 13.57
CA ARG A 176 20.89 14.49 13.05
C ARG A 176 20.85 14.54 11.54
N ALA A 177 21.60 15.46 10.96
CA ALA A 177 21.81 15.51 9.53
C ALA A 177 22.59 14.27 9.10
N VAL A 178 22.04 13.52 8.15
CA VAL A 178 22.65 12.31 7.57
C VAL A 178 23.07 12.52 6.13
N ALA A 179 22.50 13.50 5.43
CA ALA A 179 22.89 13.86 4.08
C ALA A 179 22.70 15.36 3.83
N GLN A 180 23.42 15.88 2.84
CA GLN A 180 23.39 17.27 2.41
C GLN A 180 23.23 17.33 0.89
N MET A 181 22.41 18.26 0.41
CA MET A 181 22.35 18.67 -0.99
C MET A 181 22.94 20.07 -1.09
N LEU A 182 24.12 20.18 -1.70
CA LEU A 182 24.82 21.45 -1.88
C LEU A 182 24.27 22.12 -3.14
N GLY A 183 23.54 23.22 -2.95
CA GLY A 183 22.75 23.85 -4.02
C GLY A 183 23.63 24.39 -5.15
N VAL A 184 24.74 25.04 -4.80
CA VAL A 184 25.68 25.63 -5.76
C VAL A 184 26.42 24.57 -6.56
N GLU A 185 26.86 23.51 -5.89
CA GLU A 185 27.62 22.42 -6.52
C GLU A 185 26.71 21.44 -7.27
N GLY A 186 25.40 21.45 -6.98
CA GLY A 186 24.45 20.45 -7.47
C GLY A 186 24.78 19.03 -6.98
N GLN A 187 25.46 18.92 -5.84
CA GLN A 187 25.99 17.66 -5.33
C GLN A 187 25.24 17.19 -4.09
N TYR A 188 24.87 15.92 -4.11
CA TYR A 188 24.41 15.18 -2.95
C TYR A 188 25.59 14.53 -2.23
N ARG A 189 25.65 14.67 -0.90
CA ARG A 189 26.67 14.06 -0.05
C ARG A 189 26.04 13.43 1.18
N GLU A 190 26.30 12.15 1.38
CA GLU A 190 25.98 11.48 2.65
C GLU A 190 27.06 11.79 3.67
N THR A 191 26.65 12.35 4.80
CA THR A 191 27.52 12.66 5.94
C THR A 191 27.53 11.51 6.94
N GLU A 192 26.40 10.81 7.06
CA GLU A 192 26.23 9.59 7.83
C GLU A 192 25.39 8.59 7.02
N ALA A 193 25.51 7.29 7.33
CA ALA A 193 24.71 6.28 6.66
C ALA A 193 23.22 6.45 6.97
N ILE A 194 22.39 6.57 5.94
CA ILE A 194 20.93 6.65 6.09
C ILE A 194 20.41 5.32 6.66
N SER A 195 19.67 5.40 7.75
CA SER A 195 19.12 4.24 8.44
C SER A 195 17.82 3.78 7.79
N TRP A 196 17.91 2.75 6.94
CA TRP A 196 16.74 2.06 6.40
C TRP A 196 16.29 0.93 7.33
N LEU A 197 14.99 0.85 7.64
CA LEU A 197 14.43 -0.20 8.51
C LEU A 197 14.12 -1.52 7.78
N SER A 198 14.53 -1.63 6.52
CA SER A 198 14.45 -2.87 5.74
C SER A 198 15.40 -3.94 6.30
N ALA A 199 15.08 -5.21 6.07
CA ALA A 199 15.89 -6.33 6.56
C ALA A 199 17.31 -6.35 5.97
N ASP A 200 17.49 -5.80 4.77
CA ASP A 200 18.77 -5.69 4.06
C ASP A 200 19.44 -4.32 4.25
N GLY A 201 18.83 -3.41 5.02
CA GLY A 201 19.36 -2.07 5.27
C GLY A 201 19.42 -1.18 4.03
N LYS A 202 18.62 -1.47 3.00
CA LYS A 202 18.57 -0.71 1.73
C LYS A 202 17.30 0.14 1.61
N PRO A 203 17.34 1.21 0.80
CA PRO A 203 16.13 2.01 0.53
C PRO A 203 15.02 1.14 -0.09
N PRO A 204 13.75 1.45 0.20
CA PRO A 204 12.62 0.80 -0.47
C PRO A 204 12.67 1.05 -1.98
N ALA A 205 12.17 0.07 -2.74
CA ALA A 205 12.00 0.25 -4.17
C ALA A 205 10.95 1.33 -4.48
N ASN A 206 11.17 2.10 -5.55
CA ASN A 206 10.23 3.15 -5.98
C ASN A 206 8.84 2.60 -6.40
N ARG A 207 8.77 1.31 -6.73
CA ARG A 207 7.53 0.62 -7.10
C ARG A 207 7.50 -0.76 -6.42
N PRO A 208 6.39 -1.17 -5.80
CA PRO A 208 6.22 -2.52 -5.28
C PRO A 208 6.38 -3.58 -6.37
N PHE A 209 6.82 -4.78 -6.01
CA PHE A 209 7.07 -5.87 -6.96
C PHE A 209 5.86 -6.21 -7.85
N CYS A 210 4.64 -6.22 -7.29
CA CYS A 210 3.41 -6.46 -8.05
C CYS A 210 2.72 -5.20 -8.57
N GLY A 211 3.39 -4.05 -8.56
CA GLY A 211 2.76 -2.76 -8.83
C GLY A 211 1.87 -2.28 -7.68
N PHE A 212 1.46 -1.01 -7.73
CA PHE A 212 0.64 -0.39 -6.68
C PHE A 212 -0.80 -0.93 -6.66
N ASP A 213 -1.32 -1.32 -7.81
CA ASP A 213 -2.65 -1.92 -7.99
C ASP A 213 -2.65 -3.45 -7.92
N GLY A 214 -1.47 -4.08 -7.80
CA GLY A 214 -1.30 -5.52 -7.76
C GLY A 214 -1.43 -6.22 -9.12
N ASN A 215 -1.56 -5.48 -10.21
CA ASN A 215 -1.81 -6.03 -11.56
C ASN A 215 -0.55 -6.08 -12.43
N ASP A 216 0.64 -6.05 -11.83
CA ASP A 216 1.86 -6.24 -12.61
C ASP A 216 1.81 -7.60 -13.34
N PRO A 217 2.13 -7.66 -14.65
CA PRO A 217 2.08 -8.89 -15.43
C PRO A 217 2.84 -10.06 -14.80
N ILE A 218 3.94 -9.79 -14.10
CA ILE A 218 4.74 -10.82 -13.42
C ILE A 218 3.90 -11.55 -12.37
N CYS A 219 3.13 -10.80 -11.57
CA CYS A 219 2.29 -11.35 -10.51
C CYS A 219 0.99 -11.98 -11.04
N LEU A 220 0.40 -11.40 -12.10
CA LEU A 220 -0.78 -11.99 -12.74
C LEU A 220 -0.48 -13.35 -13.36
N LEU A 221 0.63 -13.47 -14.09
CA LEU A 221 1.06 -14.74 -14.67
C LEU A 221 1.34 -15.80 -13.60
N GLN A 222 1.96 -15.40 -12.49
CA GLN A 222 2.22 -16.31 -11.37
C GLN A 222 0.92 -16.78 -10.71
N ARG A 223 -0.05 -15.88 -10.49
CA ARG A 223 -1.38 -16.24 -9.98
C ARG A 223 -2.12 -17.18 -10.93
N GLN A 224 -2.09 -16.91 -12.24
CA GLN A 224 -2.71 -17.77 -13.24
C GLN A 224 -2.07 -19.17 -13.30
N LYS A 225 -0.75 -19.26 -13.18
CA LYS A 225 -0.04 -20.56 -13.11
C LYS A 225 -0.44 -21.35 -11.86
N ILE A 226 -0.49 -20.72 -10.70
CA ILE A 226 -0.90 -21.38 -9.44
C ILE A 226 -2.36 -21.83 -9.54
N LEU A 227 -3.25 -20.96 -10.02
CA LEU A 227 -4.67 -21.27 -10.15
C LEU A 227 -4.90 -22.41 -11.15
N GLY A 228 -4.28 -22.35 -12.34
CA GLY A 228 -4.34 -23.40 -13.36
C GLY A 228 -3.77 -24.73 -12.87
N GLY A 229 -2.65 -24.71 -12.15
CA GLY A 229 -2.05 -25.90 -11.54
C GLY A 229 -2.95 -26.55 -10.49
N SER A 230 -3.53 -25.75 -9.59
CA SER A 230 -4.44 -26.26 -8.55
C SER A 230 -5.73 -26.84 -9.15
N LEU A 231 -6.31 -26.18 -10.16
CA LEU A 231 -7.52 -26.65 -10.83
C LEU A 231 -7.25 -27.94 -11.63
N GLY A 232 -6.10 -28.01 -12.30
CA GLY A 232 -5.66 -29.22 -13.00
C GLY A 232 -5.44 -30.41 -12.05
N ALA A 233 -4.85 -30.17 -10.88
CA ALA A 233 -4.65 -31.21 -9.87
C ALA A 233 -5.98 -31.75 -9.32
N VAL A 234 -6.95 -30.88 -9.02
CA VAL A 234 -8.29 -31.28 -8.57
C VAL A 234 -9.01 -32.08 -9.66
N PHE A 235 -8.92 -31.64 -10.92
CA PHE A 235 -9.52 -32.36 -12.04
C PHE A 235 -8.93 -33.76 -12.22
N LEU A 236 -7.59 -33.88 -12.16
CA LEU A 236 -6.90 -35.17 -12.20
C LEU A 236 -7.32 -36.08 -11.04
N PHE A 237 -7.43 -35.54 -9.82
CA PHE A 237 -7.86 -36.31 -8.66
C PHE A 237 -9.28 -36.86 -8.84
N LEU A 238 -10.22 -36.03 -9.30
CA LEU A 238 -11.60 -36.45 -9.58
C LEU A 238 -11.64 -37.52 -10.68
N LEU A 239 -10.86 -37.35 -11.75
CA LEU A 239 -10.79 -38.29 -12.86
C LEU A 239 -10.26 -39.65 -12.40
N VAL A 240 -9.16 -39.67 -11.64
CA VAL A 240 -8.61 -40.91 -11.06
C VAL A 240 -9.60 -41.54 -10.08
N SER A 241 -10.25 -40.77 -9.21
CA SER A 241 -11.25 -41.30 -8.27
C SER A 241 -12.44 -41.94 -8.99
N SER A 242 -12.88 -41.35 -10.11
CA SER A 242 -13.97 -41.85 -10.94
C SER A 242 -13.57 -43.15 -11.64
N LEU A 243 -12.36 -43.22 -12.21
CA LEU A 243 -11.83 -44.45 -12.83
C LEU A 243 -11.69 -45.58 -11.81
N VAL A 244 -11.18 -45.28 -10.61
CA VAL A 244 -11.10 -46.25 -9.51
C VAL A 244 -12.49 -46.70 -9.09
N GLY A 245 -13.43 -45.77 -8.91
CA GLY A 245 -14.82 -46.07 -8.56
C GLY A 245 -15.51 -46.96 -9.59
N LEU A 246 -15.34 -46.67 -10.88
CA LEU A 246 -15.81 -47.51 -11.98
C LEU A 246 -15.17 -48.90 -11.97
N GLY A 247 -13.86 -48.98 -11.72
CA GLY A 247 -13.13 -50.24 -11.59
C GLY A 247 -13.65 -51.09 -10.43
N VAL A 248 -13.86 -50.49 -9.27
CA VAL A 248 -14.44 -51.16 -8.08
C VAL A 248 -15.88 -51.60 -8.36
N ALA A 249 -16.70 -50.75 -8.98
CA ALA A 249 -18.08 -51.11 -9.32
C ALA A 249 -18.16 -52.28 -10.30
N ARG A 250 -17.32 -52.28 -11.35
CA ARG A 250 -17.19 -53.40 -12.30
C ARG A 250 -16.74 -54.68 -11.59
N TYR A 251 -15.73 -54.59 -10.72
CA TYR A 251 -15.25 -55.72 -9.92
C TYR A 251 -16.33 -56.31 -9.01
N LEU A 252 -17.09 -55.46 -8.31
CA LEU A 252 -18.18 -55.90 -7.45
C LEU A 252 -19.35 -56.50 -8.25
N SER A 253 -19.69 -55.93 -9.40
CA SER A 253 -20.72 -56.50 -10.30
C SER A 253 -20.33 -57.89 -10.78
N HIS A 254 -19.08 -58.07 -11.21
CA HIS A 254 -18.59 -59.37 -11.66
C HIS A 254 -18.55 -60.39 -10.51
N ARG A 255 -18.23 -59.95 -9.29
CA ARG A 255 -18.31 -60.80 -8.10
C ARG A 255 -19.74 -61.22 -7.77
N LYS A 256 -20.73 -60.35 -7.99
CA LYS A 256 -22.16 -60.70 -7.85
C LYS A 256 -22.59 -61.75 -8.87
N GLU A 257 -22.12 -61.63 -10.12
CA GLU A 257 -22.39 -62.63 -11.17
C GLU A 257 -21.78 -64.00 -10.83
N MET A 258 -20.56 -64.04 -10.30
CA MET A 258 -19.90 -65.28 -9.86
C MET A 258 -20.53 -65.90 -8.61
N ASN A 259 -21.08 -65.09 -7.72
CA ASN A 259 -21.86 -65.54 -6.55
C ASN A 259 -23.35 -65.69 -6.85
N ASN A 260 -23.75 -65.65 -8.13
CA ASN A 260 -25.12 -65.93 -8.51
C ASN A 260 -25.36 -67.44 -8.42
N LEU A 261 -25.85 -67.86 -7.25
CA LEU A 261 -26.18 -69.24 -6.93
C LEU A 261 -27.65 -69.58 -7.27
N ASP A 262 -28.35 -68.73 -8.03
CA ASP A 262 -29.76 -68.96 -8.41
C ASP A 262 -29.98 -70.23 -9.25
N TRP A 263 -28.92 -70.83 -9.79
CA TRP A 263 -28.96 -72.12 -10.48
C TRP A 263 -28.82 -73.32 -9.53
N LEU A 264 -28.50 -73.11 -8.25
CA LEU A 264 -28.49 -74.16 -7.24
C LEU A 264 -29.92 -74.43 -6.77
N VAL A 265 -30.54 -75.41 -7.40
CA VAL A 265 -31.85 -75.94 -6.99
C VAL A 265 -31.72 -76.59 -5.61
N SER A 266 -32.56 -76.16 -4.66
CA SER A 266 -32.69 -76.83 -3.37
C SER A 266 -33.26 -78.23 -3.57
N TRP A 267 -32.66 -79.25 -2.94
CA TRP A 267 -33.12 -80.65 -3.07
C TRP A 267 -34.60 -80.86 -2.73
N ASN A 268 -35.19 -79.97 -1.92
CA ASN A 268 -36.60 -80.01 -1.55
C ASN A 268 -37.56 -79.56 -2.67
N GLU A 269 -37.06 -79.00 -3.77
CA GLU A 269 -37.85 -78.50 -4.91
C GLU A 269 -37.81 -79.45 -6.13
N VAL A 270 -37.09 -80.57 -6.04
CA VAL A 270 -36.98 -81.57 -7.11
C VAL A 270 -38.12 -82.59 -6.98
N PHE A 271 -39.21 -82.39 -7.71
CA PHE A 271 -40.28 -83.39 -7.85
C PHE A 271 -40.08 -84.24 -9.11
N VAL A 272 -39.98 -85.56 -8.94
CA VAL A 272 -39.92 -86.52 -10.05
C VAL A 272 -41.34 -86.80 -10.53
N TYR A 273 -41.71 -86.28 -11.70
CA TYR A 273 -43.03 -86.51 -12.28
C TYR A 273 -43.14 -87.95 -12.83
N GLN A 274 -43.85 -88.83 -12.10
CA GLN A 274 -44.27 -90.12 -12.65
C GLN A 274 -45.55 -89.96 -13.47
N ARG A 275 -45.42 -90.16 -14.79
CA ARG A 275 -46.53 -90.11 -15.74
C ARG A 275 -47.37 -91.38 -15.64
N ALA A 276 -48.45 -91.35 -14.86
CA ALA A 276 -49.47 -92.40 -14.91
C ALA A 276 -50.36 -92.22 -16.15
N ARG A 277 -50.52 -93.30 -16.92
CA ARG A 277 -51.43 -93.43 -18.07
C ARG A 277 -52.86 -93.75 -17.62
N SER A 278 -53.83 -93.46 -18.49
CA SER A 278 -55.28 -93.80 -18.49
C SER A 278 -56.21 -92.86 -17.70
N SER A 279 -57.50 -92.66 -18.04
CA SER A 279 -58.29 -92.69 -19.29
C SER A 279 -59.66 -92.09 -18.93
N ALA A 280 -60.08 -91.05 -19.67
CA ALA A 280 -61.42 -90.49 -19.91
C ALA A 280 -62.52 -90.47 -18.81
N SER A 281 -63.09 -89.26 -18.59
CA SER A 281 -64.56 -89.06 -18.68
C SER A 281 -64.92 -87.57 -18.90
N ARG A 282 -65.89 -87.33 -19.79
CA ARG A 282 -66.53 -86.03 -20.05
C ARG A 282 -67.71 -85.87 -19.10
N SER A 283 -67.87 -84.71 -18.47
CA SER A 283 -69.19 -84.18 -18.09
C SER A 283 -69.19 -82.65 -18.08
N SER A 284 -70.35 -82.09 -18.39
CA SER A 284 -70.67 -80.69 -18.63
C SER A 284 -71.43 -80.06 -17.46
N ILE A 285 -71.71 -78.75 -17.58
CA ILE A 285 -72.76 -77.94 -16.90
C ILE A 285 -72.29 -76.99 -15.77
N ARG A 286 -72.13 -75.71 -16.17
CA ARG A 286 -72.86 -74.48 -15.78
C ARG A 286 -73.38 -74.23 -14.34
N SER A 287 -73.00 -73.03 -13.84
CA SER A 287 -73.73 -71.98 -13.08
C SER A 287 -74.25 -72.18 -11.65
N GLY A 288 -74.09 -71.10 -10.86
CA GLY A 288 -74.80 -70.74 -9.62
C GLY A 288 -73.84 -70.66 -8.43
N GLY A 289 -73.57 -69.56 -7.74
CA GLY A 289 -74.41 -68.42 -7.40
C GLY A 289 -74.83 -68.50 -5.93
N SER A 290 -74.19 -67.75 -5.03
CA SER A 290 -74.77 -67.28 -3.77
C SER A 290 -73.99 -66.07 -3.21
N VAL A 291 -74.77 -65.15 -2.66
CA VAL A 291 -74.54 -63.76 -2.20
C VAL A 291 -75.42 -63.63 -0.92
N PRO A 292 -75.37 -62.62 -0.03
CA PRO A 292 -74.35 -61.89 0.76
C PRO A 292 -74.65 -62.08 2.30
N PRO A 293 -74.42 -61.16 3.30
CA PRO A 293 -74.75 -59.70 3.41
C PRO A 293 -73.53 -58.81 3.76
N GLU A 294 -73.40 -57.56 3.31
CA GLU A 294 -74.20 -56.31 3.53
C GLU A 294 -73.78 -55.56 4.82
N GLY A 295 -73.35 -54.29 4.67
CA GLY A 295 -72.96 -53.38 5.75
C GLY A 295 -71.98 -52.25 5.34
N GLU A 296 -72.50 -51.26 4.62
CA GLU A 296 -71.98 -49.93 4.21
C GLU A 296 -71.44 -48.99 5.34
N PRO A 297 -70.98 -47.72 5.11
CA PRO A 297 -70.54 -47.02 3.88
C PRO A 297 -69.29 -46.07 4.01
N VAL A 298 -68.74 -45.67 2.84
CA VAL A 298 -68.35 -44.30 2.36
C VAL A 298 -67.29 -43.46 3.13
N GLU A 299 -66.19 -43.05 2.47
CA GLU A 299 -66.01 -41.72 1.83
C GLU A 299 -64.55 -41.43 1.41
N ASN A 300 -64.40 -40.72 0.27
CA ASN A 300 -63.26 -39.90 -0.20
C ASN A 300 -62.05 -40.53 -0.95
N MET A 301 -62.16 -40.51 -2.29
CA MET A 301 -61.06 -40.15 -3.22
C MET A 301 -61.12 -38.64 -3.50
N PRO A 302 -59.96 -37.99 -3.75
CA PRO A 302 -59.72 -37.41 -5.10
C PRO A 302 -58.23 -37.59 -5.48
N GLN A 303 -57.73 -37.36 -6.69
CA GLN A 303 -58.18 -37.26 -8.06
C GLN A 303 -56.90 -37.47 -8.88
N TRP A 304 -57.03 -38.02 -10.08
CA TRP A 304 -55.96 -38.15 -11.07
C TRP A 304 -55.80 -36.83 -11.83
N GLU A 305 -54.57 -36.37 -12.06
CA GLU A 305 -54.27 -35.32 -13.04
C GLU A 305 -53.52 -35.94 -14.23
N VAL A 306 -54.10 -35.73 -15.41
CA VAL A 306 -53.54 -36.07 -16.72
C VAL A 306 -52.87 -34.83 -17.29
N GLY A 307 -51.61 -34.99 -17.70
CA GLY A 307 -50.99 -34.16 -18.73
C GLY A 307 -49.81 -33.30 -18.29
N LYS A 308 -48.59 -33.73 -18.63
CA LYS A 308 -47.60 -32.88 -19.34
C LYS A 308 -46.38 -33.69 -19.81
N GLN A 309 -46.25 -33.64 -21.14
CA GLN A 309 -45.13 -33.85 -22.07
C GLN A 309 -43.79 -34.47 -21.60
N ILE A 310 -43.43 -35.53 -22.34
CA ILE A 310 -42.10 -36.15 -22.46
C ILE A 310 -41.14 -35.17 -23.17
N PRO A 311 -39.93 -34.89 -22.66
CA PRO A 311 -38.93 -34.13 -23.40
C PRO A 311 -38.28 -35.00 -24.49
N GLN A 312 -38.29 -34.50 -25.73
CA GLN A 312 -37.52 -35.09 -26.83
C GLN A 312 -36.03 -34.76 -26.69
N VAL A 313 -35.21 -35.80 -26.83
CA VAL A 313 -33.75 -35.76 -26.87
C VAL A 313 -33.33 -35.29 -28.27
N PHE A 314 -32.63 -34.16 -28.35
CA PHE A 314 -31.99 -33.67 -29.57
C PHE A 314 -30.51 -34.06 -29.57
N ILE A 315 -30.08 -34.77 -30.61
CA ILE A 315 -28.67 -35.10 -30.90
C ILE A 315 -28.26 -34.27 -32.11
N PRO A 316 -27.26 -33.37 -32.03
CA PRO A 316 -26.62 -32.82 -33.21
C PRO A 316 -25.49 -33.73 -33.67
N GLN A 317 -25.55 -34.13 -34.94
CA GLN A 317 -24.47 -34.81 -35.64
C GLN A 317 -23.31 -33.86 -35.94
N ALA A 318 -22.12 -34.45 -35.97
CA ALA A 318 -20.87 -33.84 -36.37
C ALA A 318 -20.87 -33.38 -37.83
N ALA A 319 -20.29 -32.20 -38.05
CA ALA A 319 -19.56 -31.80 -39.25
C ALA A 319 -18.44 -30.85 -38.81
#